data_AF-R7Y2I5-F1
#
_entry.id   AF-R7Y2I5-F1
#
_cell.length_a   1.000
_cell.length_b   1.000
_cell.length_c   1.000
_cell.angle_alpha   90.00
_cell.angle_beta   90.00
_cell.angle_gamma   90.00
#
_symmetry.space_group_name_H-M   'P 1'
#
loop_
_entity.id
_entity.type
_entity.pdbx_description
1 polymer ?
#
loop_
_entity_poly.entity_id
_entity_poly.type
_entity_poly.pdbx_seq_one_letter_code
_entity_poly.pdbx_strand_id
1 'polypeptide(L)'
;MSELSERGEQMQSNQVHVCLETPEAPTHGAVFADGTRWVCQCGANYVYRQGFNRAGFAEMDWWPAPAVAVPQQRKGHRSLRDRLTHSREG
;
A
#
# COMPACT_ATOMS: atom_id res chain seq x y z
N MET A 1 22.49 -9.28 -38.09
CA MET A 1 21.03 -9.04 -37.99
C MET A 1 20.38 -10.35 -37.60
N SER A 2 19.86 -10.41 -36.36
CA SER A 2 18.77 -11.28 -35.89
C SER A 2 18.61 -10.99 -34.40
N GLU A 3 17.87 -9.93 -34.11
CA GLU A 3 17.44 -9.54 -32.77
C GLU A 3 16.39 -10.55 -32.29
N LEU A 4 16.78 -11.45 -31.40
CA LEU A 4 15.84 -12.28 -30.65
C LEU A 4 15.40 -11.50 -29.42
N SER A 5 14.21 -10.93 -29.57
CA SER A 5 13.45 -10.18 -28.58
C SER A 5 13.49 -10.84 -27.20
N GLU A 6 14.27 -10.27 -26.29
CA GLU A 6 14.20 -10.52 -24.85
C GLU A 6 12.86 -9.96 -24.34
N ARG A 7 11.78 -10.71 -24.53
CA ARG A 7 10.57 -10.54 -23.74
C ARG A 7 10.90 -11.03 -22.34
N GLY A 8 11.39 -10.11 -21.51
CA GLY A 8 11.49 -10.31 -20.07
C GLY A 8 10.10 -10.62 -19.52
N GLU A 9 9.78 -11.91 -19.43
CA GLU A 9 8.78 -12.39 -18.49
C GLU A 9 9.28 -12.02 -17.10
N GLN A 10 8.84 -10.86 -16.64
CA GLN A 10 8.98 -10.42 -15.27
C GLN A 10 8.15 -11.41 -14.45
N MET A 11 8.77 -12.52 -14.05
CA MET A 11 8.23 -13.48 -13.11
C MET A 11 7.93 -12.67 -11.85
N GLN A 12 6.67 -12.25 -11.71
CA GLN A 12 6.19 -11.59 -10.51
C GLN A 12 6.42 -12.62 -9.42
N SER A 13 7.50 -12.47 -8.66
CA SER A 13 7.77 -13.33 -7.53
C SER A 13 6.53 -13.23 -6.66
N ASN A 14 5.77 -14.32 -6.56
CA ASN A 14 4.71 -14.47 -5.58
C ASN A 14 5.40 -14.52 -4.22
N GLN A 15 5.92 -13.37 -3.76
CA GLN A 15 6.50 -13.20 -2.45
C GLN A 15 5.33 -13.35 -1.48
N VAL A 16 5.11 -14.61 -1.07
CA VAL A 16 4.19 -14.93 0.01
C VAL A 16 4.77 -14.27 1.24
N HIS A 17 4.16 -13.17 1.65
CA HIS A 17 4.53 -12.53 2.89
C HIS A 17 4.02 -13.41 4.04
N VAL A 18 4.90 -14.23 4.61
CA VAL A 18 4.60 -15.00 5.81
C VAL A 18 4.90 -14.12 7.02
N CYS A 19 3.85 -13.61 7.67
CA CYS A 19 3.96 -12.99 8.99
C CYS A 19 4.04 -14.11 10.04
N LEU A 20 5.08 -14.11 10.86
CA LEU A 20 5.11 -14.97 12.04
C LEU A 20 4.12 -14.40 13.06
N GLU A 21 3.18 -15.23 13.51
CA GLU A 21 2.24 -14.88 14.58
C GLU A 21 3.05 -14.63 15.87
N THR A 22 3.14 -13.37 16.28
CA THR A 22 3.70 -13.00 17.59
C THR A 22 2.62 -13.16 18.67
N PRO A 23 2.97 -13.16 19.98
CA PRO A 23 1.96 -13.20 21.05
C PRO A 23 0.94 -12.05 21.00
N GLU A 24 1.30 -10.95 20.33
CA GLU A 24 0.45 -9.77 20.11
C GLU A 24 -0.29 -9.82 18.77
N ALA A 25 -0.11 -10.88 17.97
CA ALA A 25 -0.85 -11.07 16.74
C ALA A 25 -2.34 -11.23 17.08
N PRO A 26 -3.22 -10.59 16.30
CA PRO A 26 -4.63 -10.67 16.58
C PRO A 26 -5.12 -12.10 16.36
N THR A 27 -5.85 -12.63 17.32
CA THR A 27 -6.35 -14.00 17.28
C THR A 27 -7.44 -14.14 16.22
N HIS A 28 -7.29 -15.13 15.33
CA HIS A 28 -8.35 -15.52 14.41
C HIS A 28 -9.63 -15.88 15.20
N GLY A 29 -10.74 -15.21 14.87
CA GLY A 29 -12.04 -15.42 15.51
C GLY A 29 -12.31 -14.55 16.75
N ALA A 30 -11.34 -13.77 17.23
CA ALA A 30 -11.63 -12.71 18.19
C ALA A 30 -12.30 -11.51 17.50
N VAL A 31 -13.26 -10.88 18.18
CA VAL A 31 -13.96 -9.70 17.68
C VAL A 31 -13.23 -8.45 18.15
N PHE A 32 -12.80 -7.63 17.20
CA PHE A 32 -12.19 -6.32 17.46
C PHE A 32 -13.13 -5.20 17.00
N ALA A 33 -12.85 -3.95 17.38
CA ALA A 33 -13.60 -2.82 16.86
C ALA A 33 -13.31 -2.63 15.36
N ASP A 34 -14.32 -2.27 14.56
CA ASP A 34 -14.12 -1.94 13.16
C ASP A 34 -13.11 -0.77 13.01
N GLY A 35 -12.17 -0.91 12.09
CA GLY A 35 -11.06 0.01 11.90
C GLY A 35 -9.86 -0.21 12.82
N THR A 36 -9.87 -1.21 13.71
CA THR A 36 -8.70 -1.55 14.55
C THR A 36 -7.51 -1.87 13.65
N ARG A 37 -6.35 -1.29 13.94
CA ARG A 37 -5.13 -1.49 13.14
C ARG A 37 -4.12 -2.35 13.88
N TRP A 38 -3.43 -3.19 13.13
CA TRP A 38 -2.32 -3.99 13.63
C TRP A 38 -1.16 -3.94 12.63
N VAL A 39 0.05 -3.87 13.15
CA VAL A 39 1.27 -3.86 12.34
C VAL A 39 2.05 -5.11 12.68
N CYS A 40 2.25 -5.96 11.68
CA CYS A 40 3.08 -7.13 11.81
C CYS A 40 4.54 -6.72 12.01
N GLN A 41 5.34 -7.53 12.69
CA GLN A 41 6.76 -7.25 12.95
C GLN A 41 7.59 -6.99 11.67
N CYS A 42 7.17 -7.54 10.53
CA CYS A 42 7.77 -7.28 9.22
C CYS A 42 7.47 -5.88 8.63
N GLY A 43 6.57 -5.11 9.26
CA GLY A 43 6.10 -3.81 8.77
C GLY A 43 4.82 -3.85 7.91
N ALA A 44 4.23 -5.02 7.67
CA ALA A 44 2.95 -5.14 6.97
C ALA A 44 1.80 -4.62 7.87
N ASN A 45 0.90 -3.85 7.28
CA ASN A 45 -0.19 -3.20 8.00
C ASN A 45 -1.51 -3.90 7.69
N TYR A 46 -2.30 -4.16 8.73
CA TYR A 46 -3.60 -4.79 8.65
C TYR A 46 -4.63 -3.94 9.38
N VAL A 47 -5.89 -4.05 8.94
CA VAL A 47 -7.03 -3.42 9.60
C VAL A 47 -8.18 -4.41 9.70
N TYR A 48 -8.75 -4.50 10.89
CA TYR A 48 -9.95 -5.28 11.15
C TYR A 48 -11.15 -4.53 10.58
N ARG A 49 -11.78 -5.10 9.54
CA ARG A 49 -12.94 -4.50 8.87
C ARG A 49 -13.78 -5.56 8.17
N GLN A 50 -14.95 -5.17 7.69
CA GLN A 50 -15.72 -6.01 6.77
C GLN A 50 -15.02 -6.06 5.41
N GLY A 51 -14.86 -7.27 4.87
CA GLY A 51 -14.34 -7.51 3.52
C GLY A 51 -14.94 -8.75 2.88
N PHE A 52 -14.53 -9.06 1.66
CA PHE A 52 -15.02 -10.23 0.92
C PHE A 52 -13.96 -11.32 0.91
N ASN A 53 -14.33 -12.50 1.38
CA ASN A 53 -13.45 -13.66 1.37
C ASN A 53 -13.28 -14.25 -0.01
N ARG A 54 -12.41 -15.27 -0.14
CA ARG A 54 -12.14 -15.93 -1.43
C ARG A 54 -13.37 -16.59 -2.04
N ALA A 55 -14.39 -16.90 -1.23
CA ALA A 55 -15.66 -17.44 -1.67
C ALA A 55 -16.70 -16.34 -2.02
N GLY A 56 -16.34 -15.06 -1.88
CA GLY A 56 -17.20 -13.92 -2.22
C GLY A 56 -18.19 -13.53 -1.12
N PHE A 57 -18.09 -14.09 0.08
CA PHE A 57 -18.95 -13.74 1.21
C PHE A 57 -18.36 -12.60 2.03
N ALA A 58 -19.24 -11.74 2.56
CA ALA A 58 -18.84 -10.68 3.47
C ALA A 58 -18.49 -11.26 4.85
N GLU A 59 -17.29 -10.97 5.35
CA GLU A 59 -16.83 -11.38 6.67
C GLU A 59 -16.02 -10.28 7.37
N MET A 60 -16.06 -10.27 8.70
CA MET A 60 -15.21 -9.41 9.53
C MET A 60 -13.89 -10.13 9.78
N ASP A 61 -12.79 -9.58 9.26
CA ASP A 61 -11.46 -10.16 9.45
C ASP A 61 -10.35 -9.09 9.31
N TRP A 62 -9.10 -9.49 9.48
CA TRP A 62 -7.91 -8.70 9.26
C TRP A 62 -7.54 -8.63 7.79
N TRP A 63 -7.84 -7.49 7.19
CA TRP A 63 -7.51 -7.23 5.79
C TRP A 63 -6.24 -6.39 5.68
N PRO A 64 -5.44 -6.57 4.61
CA PRO A 64 -4.35 -5.65 4.31
C PRO A 64 -4.86 -4.21 4.33
N ALA A 65 -4.20 -3.38 5.14
CA ALA A 65 -4.48 -1.96 5.17
C ALA A 65 -3.96 -1.36 3.86
N PRO A 66 -4.79 -0.60 3.12
CA PRO A 66 -4.27 0.15 1.98
C PRO A 66 -3.12 1.04 2.49
N ALA A 67 -2.04 1.13 1.71
CA ALA A 67 -0.96 2.05 2.02
C ALA A 67 -1.58 3.43 2.25
N VAL A 68 -1.45 3.96 3.46
CA VAL A 68 -1.83 5.36 3.71
C VAL A 68 -0.95 6.15 2.77
N ALA A 69 -1.57 6.80 1.77
CA ALA A 69 -0.84 7.72 0.93
C ALA A 69 -0.23 8.76 1.88
N VAL A 70 1.07 8.63 2.16
CA VAL A 70 1.81 9.66 2.86
C VAL A 70 1.54 10.90 2.02
N PRO A 71 0.96 11.98 2.59
CA PRO A 71 0.71 13.16 1.80
C PRO A 71 2.05 13.54 1.18
N GLN A 72 2.18 13.35 -0.14
CA GLN A 72 3.31 13.89 -0.85
C GLN A 72 3.23 15.37 -0.54
N GLN A 73 4.15 15.85 0.29
CA GLN A 73 4.30 17.28 0.49
C GLN A 73 4.41 17.82 -0.92
N ARG A 74 3.37 18.54 -1.37
CA ARG A 74 3.36 19.22 -2.65
C ARG A 74 4.50 20.22 -2.56
N LYS A 75 5.72 19.80 -2.92
CA LYS A 75 6.90 20.67 -3.01
C LYS A 75 6.42 21.86 -3.79
N GLY A 76 6.49 23.02 -3.13
CA GLY A 76 5.68 24.19 -3.41
C GLY A 76 5.41 24.38 -4.89
N HIS A 77 4.12 24.43 -5.24
CA HIS A 77 3.68 25.06 -6.46
C HIS A 77 4.10 26.53 -6.38
N ARG A 78 5.35 26.84 -6.76
CA ARG A 78 5.66 28.19 -7.23
C ARG A 78 4.68 28.44 -8.35
N SER A 79 3.84 29.43 -8.13
CA SER A 79 2.80 29.77 -9.08
C SER A 79 3.46 30.03 -10.44
N LEU A 80 2.81 29.65 -11.55
CA LEU A 80 3.26 30.04 -12.89
C LEU A 80 3.46 31.57 -13.01
N ARG A 81 2.77 32.32 -12.15
CA ARG A 81 2.88 33.78 -12.00
C ARG A 81 4.28 34.22 -11.54
N ASP A 82 4.91 33.49 -10.60
CA ASP A 82 6.29 33.78 -10.13
C ASP A 82 7.35 33.53 -11.20
N ARG A 83 7.07 32.65 -12.18
CA ARG A 83 8.00 32.39 -13.30
C ARG A 83 7.92 33.45 -14.40
N LEU A 84 6.80 34.19 -14.49
CA LEU A 84 6.59 35.19 -15.56
C LEU A 84 7.12 36.58 -15.20
N THR A 85 7.32 36.88 -13.91
CA THR A 85 7.77 38.20 -13.45
C THR A 85 9.29 38.39 -13.46
N HIS A 86 10.08 37.31 -13.53
CA HIS A 86 11.55 37.36 -13.49
C HIS A 86 12.24 37.28 -14.87
N SER A 87 11.50 37.30 -15.98
CA SER A 87 12.09 37.18 -17.33
C SER A 87 12.31 38.52 -18.05
N ARG A 88 12.43 39.64 -17.33
CA ARG A 88 12.64 40.94 -17.97
C ARG A 88 13.71 41.77 -17.25
N GLU A 89 14.95 41.30 -17.32
CA GLU A 89 16.13 42.16 -17.30
C GLU A 89 16.94 41.86 -18.57
N GLY A 90 16.87 42.82 -19.49
CA GLY A 90 17.56 42.90 -20.77
C GLY A 90 17.41 44.33 -21.25
#